data_AF-A0A1V6NQ22-F1
#
_entry.id   AF-A0A1V6NQ22-F1
#
_cell.length_a   1.000
_cell.length_b   1.000
_cell.length_c   1.000
_cell.angle_alpha   90.00
_cell.angle_beta   90.00
_cell.angle_gamma   90.00
#
_symmetry.space_group_name_H-M   'P 1'
#
loop_
_entity.id
_entity.type
_entity.pdbx_description
1 polymer ?
#
loop_
_entity_poly.entity_id
_entity_poly.type
_entity_poly.pdbx_seq_one_letter_code
_entity_poly.pdbx_strand_id
1 'polypeptide(L)'
;MVYQDMIMCGPYGQASVALQALGEAVMAGSFAAYDRGQLLTAKAAAPFAFISHFIGLLVWGYGVFWWFFAILAICYTLHTQPGGWKQSRFTMSVWSVVFPWGTFTNAAVEFGRLMDSPAFDVFSTALLLLLVLMWVIIQLLTLKDIVTGRVLGLDHGWGKPYDDRRPAIIKEA
;
A
#
# COMPACT_ATOMS: atom_id res chain seq x y z
N MET A 1 6.16 -3.02 16.27
CA MET A 1 5.13 -3.29 15.24
C MET A 1 4.48 -1.99 14.79
N VAL A 2 5.24 -0.93 14.50
CA VAL A 2 4.64 0.40 14.25
C VAL A 2 4.01 0.48 12.85
N TYR A 3 4.64 -0.13 11.85
CA TYR A 3 4.29 0.07 10.45
C TYR A 3 3.35 -1.00 9.88
N GLN A 4 3.15 -2.12 10.58
CA GLN A 4 2.47 -3.30 10.05
C GLN A 4 0.98 -3.08 9.85
N ASP A 5 0.35 -2.24 10.69
CA ASP A 5 -1.09 -1.95 10.63
C ASP A 5 -1.49 -1.36 9.27
N MET A 6 -0.56 -0.69 8.59
CA MET A 6 -0.81 -0.10 7.28
C MET A 6 -1.11 -1.15 6.21
N ILE A 7 -0.63 -2.40 6.37
CA ILE A 7 -0.84 -3.45 5.36
C ILE A 7 -2.34 -3.72 5.12
N MET A 8 -3.17 -3.48 6.14
CA MET A 8 -4.62 -3.67 6.08
C MET A 8 -5.32 -2.60 5.23
N CYS A 9 -4.67 -1.48 4.93
CA CYS A 9 -5.24 -0.41 4.12
C CYS A 9 -5.11 -0.68 2.61
N GLY A 10 -4.08 -1.40 2.19
CA GLY A 10 -3.80 -1.61 0.76
C GLY A 10 -4.85 -2.39 -0.04
N PRO A 11 -5.56 -3.39 0.53
CA PRO A 11 -6.64 -4.08 -0.17
C PRO A 11 -7.74 -3.14 -0.70
N TYR A 12 -8.04 -2.03 -0.02
CA TYR A 12 -9.06 -1.08 -0.49
C TYR A 12 -8.62 -0.32 -1.75
N GLY A 13 -7.38 0.15 -1.78
CA GLY A 13 -6.81 0.77 -2.98
C GLY A 13 -6.77 -0.21 -4.16
N GLN A 14 -6.33 -1.45 -3.91
CA GLN A 14 -6.25 -2.47 -4.95
C GLN A 14 -7.65 -2.90 -5.45
N ALA A 15 -8.63 -3.01 -4.55
CA ALA A 15 -10.01 -3.31 -4.92
C ALA A 15 -10.61 -2.19 -5.79
N SER A 16 -10.31 -0.93 -5.49
CA SER A 16 -10.71 0.19 -6.34
C SER A 16 -10.13 0.11 -7.75
N VAL A 17 -8.81 -0.15 -7.88
CA VAL A 17 -8.16 -0.35 -9.19
C VAL A 17 -8.81 -1.50 -9.96
N ALA A 18 -9.10 -2.62 -9.28
CA ALA A 18 -9.74 -3.76 -9.91
C ALA A 18 -11.14 -3.43 -10.45
N LEU A 19 -11.93 -2.64 -9.71
CA LEU A 19 -13.24 -2.17 -10.14
C LEU A 19 -13.14 -1.20 -11.33
N GLN A 20 -12.12 -0.34 -11.36
CA GLN A 20 -11.86 0.54 -12.49
C GLN A 20 -11.56 -0.27 -13.77
N ALA A 21 -10.66 -1.25 -13.67
CA ALA A 21 -10.32 -2.15 -14.77
C ALA A 21 -11.50 -3.02 -15.22
N LEU A 22 -12.36 -3.48 -14.30
CA LEU A 22 -13.59 -4.21 -14.65
C LEU A 22 -14.53 -3.34 -15.48
N GLY A 23 -14.79 -2.09 -15.06
CA GLY A 23 -15.63 -1.19 -15.83
C GLY A 23 -15.07 -0.90 -17.22
N GLU A 24 -13.76 -0.73 -17.35
CA GLU A 24 -13.10 -0.57 -18.65
C GLU A 24 -13.22 -1.80 -19.54
N ALA A 25 -13.01 -3.00 -19.00
CA ALA A 25 -13.17 -4.24 -19.75
C ALA A 25 -14.60 -4.42 -20.27
N VAL A 26 -15.59 -3.97 -19.50
CA VAL A 26 -16.99 -3.96 -19.93
C VAL A 26 -17.20 -2.96 -21.06
N MET A 27 -16.68 -1.74 -20.94
CA MET A 27 -16.75 -0.70 -21.98
C MET A 27 -15.98 -1.07 -23.25
N ALA A 28 -14.91 -1.86 -23.13
CA ALA A 28 -14.13 -2.38 -24.25
C ALA A 28 -14.85 -3.50 -25.04
N GLY A 29 -16.08 -3.87 -24.65
CA GLY A 29 -16.92 -4.78 -25.41
C GLY A 29 -16.93 -6.22 -24.92
N SER A 30 -16.39 -6.53 -23.73
CA SER A 30 -16.45 -7.90 -23.18
C SER A 30 -17.87 -8.44 -23.05
N PHE A 31 -18.84 -7.60 -22.68
CA PHE A 31 -20.25 -7.97 -22.62
C PHE A 31 -20.86 -8.17 -24.01
N ALA A 32 -20.50 -7.31 -24.97
CA ALA A 32 -20.97 -7.40 -26.35
C ALA A 32 -20.42 -8.62 -27.09
N ALA A 33 -19.22 -9.08 -26.74
CA ALA A 33 -18.63 -10.30 -27.30
C ALA A 33 -19.37 -11.58 -26.83
N TYR A 34 -19.93 -11.55 -25.61
CA TYR A 34 -20.67 -12.69 -25.06
C TYR A 34 -22.16 -12.67 -25.46
N ASP A 35 -22.82 -11.51 -25.32
CA ASP A 35 -24.20 -11.18 -25.70
C ASP A 35 -25.25 -12.28 -25.47
N ARG A 36 -25.25 -12.86 -24.26
CA ARG A 36 -26.20 -13.90 -23.86
C ARG A 36 -26.81 -13.62 -22.49
N GLY A 37 -28.06 -14.04 -22.33
CA GLY A 37 -28.81 -13.85 -21.08
C GLY A 37 -29.31 -12.41 -20.92
N GLN A 38 -29.46 -11.96 -19.68
CA GLN A 38 -29.99 -10.62 -19.36
C GLN A 38 -28.89 -9.64 -18.93
N LEU A 39 -27.87 -10.11 -18.21
CA LEU A 39 -26.86 -9.24 -17.58
C LEU A 39 -25.61 -9.02 -18.43
N LEU A 40 -25.21 -10.02 -19.22
CA LEU A 40 -23.97 -9.99 -20.01
C LEU A 40 -24.30 -9.69 -21.48
N THR A 41 -24.93 -8.54 -21.71
CA THR A 41 -25.39 -8.08 -23.02
C THR A 41 -24.80 -6.72 -23.36
N ALA A 42 -24.74 -6.40 -24.65
CA ALA A 42 -24.27 -5.08 -25.11
C ALA A 42 -25.06 -3.91 -24.47
N LYS A 43 -26.37 -4.11 -24.24
CA LYS A 43 -27.25 -3.10 -23.61
C LYS A 43 -26.95 -2.86 -22.13
N ALA A 44 -26.45 -3.90 -21.43
CA ALA A 44 -26.12 -3.81 -20.02
C ALA A 44 -24.71 -3.25 -19.76
N ALA A 45 -23.84 -3.19 -20.78
CA ALA A 45 -22.43 -2.85 -20.62
C ALA A 45 -22.21 -1.48 -19.94
N ALA A 46 -22.80 -0.41 -20.48
CA ALA A 46 -22.58 0.94 -19.94
C ALA A 46 -23.04 1.09 -18.47
N PRO A 47 -24.27 0.70 -18.07
CA PRO A 47 -24.69 0.73 -16.67
C PRO A 47 -23.77 -0.04 -15.73
N PHE A 48 -23.33 -1.25 -16.12
CA PHE A 48 -22.43 -2.06 -15.29
C PHE A 48 -21.05 -1.42 -15.14
N ALA A 49 -20.51 -0.83 -16.21
CA ALA A 49 -19.25 -0.10 -16.15
C ALA A 49 -19.33 1.10 -15.20
N PHE A 50 -20.38 1.92 -15.31
CA PHE A 50 -20.60 3.06 -14.41
C PHE A 50 -20.73 2.63 -12.95
N ILE A 51 -21.50 1.57 -12.69
CA ILE A 51 -21.64 1.01 -11.33
C ILE A 51 -20.28 0.52 -10.82
N SER A 52 -19.50 -0.15 -11.65
CA SER A 52 -18.18 -0.64 -11.28
C SER A 52 -17.24 0.51 -10.90
N HIS A 53 -17.15 1.55 -11.73
CA HIS A 53 -16.36 2.76 -11.45
C HIS A 53 -16.83 3.48 -10.19
N PHE A 54 -18.15 3.62 -10.00
CA PHE A 54 -18.73 4.29 -8.84
C PHE A 54 -18.47 3.52 -7.54
N ILE A 55 -18.65 2.19 -7.53
CA ILE A 55 -18.28 1.35 -6.38
C ILE A 55 -16.77 1.44 -6.14
N GLY A 56 -15.96 1.49 -7.20
CA GLY A 56 -14.52 1.71 -7.09
C GLY A 56 -14.19 3.00 -6.33
N LEU A 57 -14.92 4.09 -6.62
CA LEU A 57 -14.73 5.37 -5.96
C LEU A 57 -15.16 5.32 -4.48
N LEU A 58 -16.27 4.66 -4.17
CA LEU A 58 -16.74 4.48 -2.79
C LEU A 58 -15.76 3.63 -1.96
N VAL A 59 -15.27 2.53 -2.52
CA VAL A 59 -14.27 1.65 -1.88
C VAL A 59 -12.98 2.42 -1.64
N TRP A 60 -12.54 3.21 -2.61
CA TRP A 60 -11.36 4.06 -2.46
C TRP A 60 -11.54 5.10 -1.36
N GLY A 61 -12.66 5.83 -1.35
CA GLY A 61 -12.95 6.84 -0.33
C GLY A 61 -13.03 6.25 1.08
N TYR A 62 -13.67 5.09 1.22
CA TYR A 62 -13.68 4.33 2.47
C TYR A 62 -12.26 3.89 2.90
N GLY A 63 -11.44 3.45 1.93
CA GLY A 63 -10.05 3.11 2.17
C GLY A 63 -9.21 4.31 2.63
N VAL A 64 -9.39 5.48 2.03
CA VAL A 64 -8.68 6.71 2.38
C VAL A 64 -8.97 7.11 3.83
N PHE A 65 -10.21 6.94 4.30
CA PHE A 65 -10.57 7.17 5.70
C PHE A 65 -9.73 6.32 6.65
N TRP A 66 -9.65 5.01 6.44
CA TRP A 66 -8.85 4.13 7.30
C TRP A 66 -7.36 4.34 7.14
N TRP A 67 -6.92 4.63 5.93
CA TRP A 67 -5.52 4.91 5.63
C TRP A 67 -5.03 6.15 6.37
N PHE A 68 -5.85 7.20 6.45
CA PHE A 68 -5.55 8.39 7.26
C PHE A 68 -5.39 8.05 8.75
N PHE A 69 -6.27 7.22 9.32
CA PHE A 69 -6.12 6.76 10.71
C PHE A 69 -4.86 5.94 10.94
N ALA A 70 -4.48 5.07 9.99
CA ALA A 70 -3.23 4.31 10.08
C ALA A 70 -2.00 5.23 10.09
N ILE A 71 -1.99 6.28 9.25
CA ILE A 71 -0.93 7.30 9.25
C ILE A 71 -0.88 8.02 10.60
N LEU A 72 -2.03 8.44 11.13
CA LEU A 72 -2.10 9.09 12.45
C LEU A 72 -1.60 8.19 13.57
N ALA A 73 -1.97 6.91 13.56
CA ALA A 73 -1.51 5.93 14.54
C ALA A 73 0.01 5.78 14.52
N ILE A 74 0.61 5.67 13.32
CA ILE A 74 2.06 5.61 13.15
C ILE A 74 2.73 6.87 13.69
N CYS A 75 2.24 8.06 13.29
CA CYS A 75 2.77 9.33 13.76
C CYS A 75 2.68 9.46 15.29
N TYR A 76 1.55 9.05 15.88
CA TYR A 76 1.33 9.06 17.31
C TYR A 76 2.29 8.11 18.04
N THR A 77 2.45 6.88 17.58
CA THR A 77 3.37 5.90 18.18
C THR A 77 4.82 6.36 18.08
N LEU A 78 5.25 6.90 16.93
CA LEU A 78 6.60 7.43 16.75
C LEU A 78 6.88 8.64 17.64
N HIS A 79 5.85 9.45 17.93
CA HIS A 79 5.97 10.61 18.79
C HIS A 79 5.96 10.27 20.29
N THR A 80 5.14 9.30 20.71
CA THR A 80 4.92 8.97 22.13
C THR A 80 5.82 7.86 22.67
N GLN A 81 6.47 7.07 21.83
CA GLN A 81 7.38 6.03 22.30
C GLN A 81 8.57 6.61 23.08
N PRO A 82 9.06 5.92 24.13
CA PRO A 82 10.25 6.35 24.88
C PRO A 82 11.46 6.50 23.94
N GLY A 83 12.02 7.71 23.87
CA GLY A 83 13.11 8.08 22.94
C GLY A 83 12.66 8.62 21.57
N GLY A 84 11.35 8.74 21.34
CA GLY A 84 10.74 9.37 20.17
C GLY A 84 11.21 8.78 18.85
N TRP A 85 11.35 9.64 17.83
CA TRP A 85 11.79 9.26 16.49
C TRP A 85 13.20 8.63 16.47
N LYS A 86 14.07 9.00 17.42
CA LYS A 86 15.46 8.52 17.47
C LYS A 86 15.59 7.07 17.95
N GLN A 87 14.60 6.57 18.68
CA GLN A 87 14.54 5.18 19.12
C GLN A 87 14.10 4.23 18.00
N SER A 88 13.46 4.75 16.94
CA SER A 88 12.96 3.92 15.84
C SER A 88 14.13 3.35 15.04
N ARG A 89 14.39 2.05 15.22
CA ARG A 89 15.33 1.31 14.37
C ARG A 89 14.64 0.95 13.07
N PHE A 90 15.37 1.06 11.96
CA PHE A 90 14.90 0.53 10.68
C PHE A 90 14.61 -0.96 10.85
N THR A 91 13.45 -1.39 10.36
CA THR A 91 13.03 -2.78 10.32
C THR A 91 12.40 -3.05 8.97
N MET A 92 12.42 -4.30 8.50
CA MET A 92 11.75 -4.67 7.26
C MET A 92 10.24 -4.38 7.27
N SER A 93 9.62 -4.20 8.45
CA SER A 93 8.20 -3.84 8.56
C SER A 93 7.85 -2.49 7.94
N VAL A 94 8.82 -1.58 7.74
CA VAL A 94 8.60 -0.27 7.09
C VAL A 94 8.09 -0.42 5.65
N TRP A 95 8.43 -1.52 4.96
CA TRP A 95 7.91 -1.83 3.62
C TRP A 95 6.39 -1.94 3.56
N SER A 96 5.72 -2.24 4.68
CA SER A 96 4.26 -2.32 4.78
C SER A 96 3.56 -1.01 4.45
N VAL A 97 4.27 0.12 4.47
CA VAL A 97 3.76 1.46 4.11
C VAL A 97 3.67 1.64 2.59
N VAL A 98 4.55 1.00 1.82
CA VAL A 98 4.70 1.23 0.37
C VAL A 98 3.49 0.68 -0.39
N PHE A 99 3.06 -0.54 -0.06
CA PHE A 99 1.97 -1.21 -0.76
C PHE A 99 0.65 -0.41 -0.73
N PRO A 100 0.12 -0.01 0.44
CA PRO A 100 -1.10 0.81 0.50
C PRO A 100 -0.96 2.10 -0.28
N TRP A 101 0.14 2.82 -0.09
CA TRP A 101 0.40 4.08 -0.76
C TRP A 101 0.39 3.92 -2.29
N GLY A 102 1.03 2.87 -2.80
CA GLY A 102 1.02 2.51 -4.22
C GLY A 102 -0.39 2.26 -4.74
N THR A 103 -1.18 1.45 -4.04
CA THR A 103 -2.54 1.11 -4.48
C THR A 103 -3.49 2.32 -4.47
N PHE A 104 -3.43 3.18 -3.46
CA PHE A 104 -4.23 4.41 -3.42
C PHE A 104 -3.81 5.42 -4.49
N THR A 105 -2.51 5.52 -4.77
CA THR A 105 -1.96 6.37 -5.84
C THR A 105 -2.45 5.89 -7.20
N ASN A 106 -2.33 4.59 -7.49
CA ASN A 106 -2.78 4.02 -8.77
C ASN A 106 -4.27 4.24 -9.00
N ALA A 107 -5.09 4.02 -7.97
CA ALA A 107 -6.53 4.30 -8.05
C ALA A 107 -6.82 5.79 -8.30
N ALA A 108 -6.07 6.70 -7.69
CA ALA A 108 -6.23 8.13 -7.89
C ALA A 108 -5.82 8.58 -9.31
N VAL A 109 -4.75 8.01 -9.86
CA VAL A 109 -4.33 8.24 -11.26
C VAL A 109 -5.44 7.81 -12.21
N GLU A 110 -5.99 6.61 -12.00
CA GLU A 110 -7.02 6.06 -12.88
C GLU A 110 -8.32 6.87 -12.78
N PHE A 111 -8.67 7.36 -11.59
CA PHE A 111 -9.78 8.29 -11.42
C PHE A 111 -9.58 9.64 -12.10
N GLY A 112 -8.36 10.16 -12.13
CA GLY A 112 -8.01 11.36 -12.91
C GLY A 112 -8.34 11.17 -14.38
N ARG A 113 -7.95 10.02 -14.94
CA ARG A 113 -8.22 9.65 -16.33
C ARG A 113 -9.70 9.38 -16.60
N LEU A 114 -10.39 8.66 -15.72
CA LEU A 114 -11.79 8.26 -15.90
C LEU A 114 -12.77 9.43 -15.77
N MET A 115 -12.51 10.36 -14.84
CA MET A 115 -13.39 11.51 -14.58
C MET A 115 -12.95 12.79 -15.30
N ASP A 116 -11.81 12.77 -16.00
CA ASP A 116 -11.19 13.97 -16.58
C ASP A 116 -11.08 15.09 -15.54
N SER A 117 -10.55 14.75 -14.36
CA SER A 117 -10.62 15.59 -13.16
C SER A 117 -9.25 16.15 -12.77
N PRO A 118 -9.02 17.47 -12.92
CA PRO A 118 -7.77 18.10 -12.51
C PRO A 118 -7.45 17.92 -11.02
N ALA A 119 -8.48 17.75 -10.18
CA ALA A 119 -8.29 17.52 -8.75
C ALA A 119 -7.61 16.17 -8.49
N PHE A 120 -8.05 15.11 -9.19
CA PHE A 120 -7.43 13.79 -9.10
C PHE A 120 -6.04 13.75 -9.73
N ASP A 121 -5.80 14.51 -10.81
CA ASP A 121 -4.48 14.61 -11.43
C ASP A 121 -3.44 15.24 -10.49
N VAL A 122 -3.80 16.37 -9.87
CA VAL A 122 -2.92 17.03 -8.89
C VAL A 122 -2.71 16.16 -7.66
N PHE A 123 -3.79 15.57 -7.14
CA PHE A 123 -3.72 14.71 -5.96
C PHE A 123 -2.88 13.46 -6.20
N SER A 124 -3.10 12.77 -7.31
CA SER A 124 -2.35 11.56 -7.68
C SER A 124 -0.87 11.86 -7.95
N THR A 125 -0.56 13.01 -8.57
CA THR A 125 0.82 13.46 -8.77
C THR A 125 1.52 13.69 -7.42
N ALA A 126 0.86 14.36 -6.47
CA ALA A 126 1.41 14.57 -5.14
C ALA A 126 1.65 13.24 -4.41
N LEU A 127 0.68 12.32 -4.47
CA LEU A 127 0.82 10.99 -3.88
C LEU A 127 1.96 10.17 -4.50
N LEU A 128 2.13 10.24 -5.83
CA LEU A 128 3.19 9.57 -6.55
C LEU A 128 4.57 10.10 -6.16
N LEU A 129 4.74 11.42 -6.05
CA LEU A 129 6.00 12.01 -5.61
C LEU A 129 6.37 11.56 -4.19
N LEU A 130 5.39 11.54 -3.28
CA LEU A 130 5.59 11.06 -1.91
C LEU A 130 5.94 9.56 -1.88
N LEU A 131 5.25 8.74 -2.68
CA LEU A 131 5.52 7.32 -2.82
C LEU A 131 6.95 7.07 -3.29
N VAL A 132 7.38 7.73 -4.36
CA VAL A 132 8.74 7.56 -4.92
C VAL A 132 9.80 7.99 -3.92
N LEU A 133 9.62 9.15 -3.27
CA LEU A 133 10.55 9.63 -2.25
C LEU A 133 10.69 8.62 -1.10
N MET A 134 9.57 8.16 -0.57
CA MET A 134 9.53 7.19 0.51
C MET A 134 10.15 5.86 0.09
N TRP A 135 9.82 5.36 -1.10
CA TRP A 135 10.38 4.14 -1.65
C TRP A 135 11.90 4.21 -1.80
N VAL A 136 12.43 5.32 -2.32
CA VAL A 136 13.89 5.54 -2.42
C VAL A 136 14.54 5.52 -1.04
N ILE A 137 13.97 6.22 -0.05
CA ILE A 137 14.51 6.24 1.32
C ILE A 137 14.54 4.83 1.91
N ILE A 138 13.43 4.08 1.81
CA ILE A 138 13.33 2.71 2.35
C ILE A 138 14.31 1.78 1.62
N GLN A 139 14.47 1.92 0.31
CA GLN A 139 15.43 1.16 -0.47
C GLN A 139 16.87 1.40 -0.01
N LEU A 140 17.26 2.67 0.16
CA LEU A 140 18.61 3.01 0.63
C LEU A 140 18.89 2.46 2.03
N LEU A 141 17.92 2.52 2.93
CA LEU A 141 18.03 1.94 4.28
C LEU A 141 18.11 0.41 4.24
N THR A 142 17.33 -0.22 3.37
CA THR A 142 17.35 -1.68 3.16
C THR A 142 18.72 -2.11 2.64
N LEU A 143 19.26 -1.42 1.63
CA LEU A 143 20.59 -1.70 1.07
C LEU A 143 21.68 -1.54 2.13
N LYS A 144 21.63 -0.47 2.94
CA LYS A 144 22.57 -0.27 4.06
C LYS A 144 22.52 -1.45 5.04
N ASP A 145 21.33 -1.92 5.39
CA ASP A 145 21.16 -2.98 6.39
C ASP A 145 21.46 -4.38 5.82
N ILE A 146 21.33 -4.58 4.50
CA ILE A 146 21.85 -5.76 3.80
C ILE A 146 23.37 -5.75 3.83
N VAL A 147 24.02 -4.64 3.46
CA VAL A 147 25.49 -4.53 3.45
C VAL A 147 26.07 -4.72 4.85
N THR A 148 25.39 -4.26 5.90
CA THR A 148 25.83 -4.48 7.29
C THR A 148 25.48 -5.86 7.84
N GLY A 149 24.68 -6.65 7.14
CA GLY A 149 24.23 -7.99 7.57
C GLY A 149 23.11 -8.00 8.61
N ARG A 150 22.68 -6.82 9.10
CA ARG A 150 21.64 -6.69 10.14
C ARG A 150 20.28 -7.25 9.73
N VAL A 151 19.89 -7.07 8.47
CA VAL A 151 18.63 -7.62 7.93
C VAL A 151 18.61 -9.16 7.98
N LEU A 152 19.78 -9.80 7.91
CA LEU A 152 19.93 -11.25 7.95
C LEU A 152 20.24 -11.80 9.35
N GLY A 153 20.20 -10.95 10.38
CA GLY A 153 20.55 -11.33 11.76
C GLY A 153 22.06 -11.43 12.03
N LEU A 154 22.90 -10.96 11.10
CA LEU A 154 24.35 -10.86 11.27
C LEU A 154 24.70 -9.52 11.92
N ASP A 155 24.34 -9.36 13.20
CA ASP A 155 24.55 -8.11 13.96
C ASP A 155 26.03 -7.69 14.05
N HIS A 156 26.96 -8.62 13.79
CA HIS A 156 28.40 -8.44 13.90
C HIS A 156 29.13 -8.40 12.53
N GLY A 157 28.37 -8.29 11.43
CA GLY A 157 28.90 -8.23 10.07
C GLY A 157 29.20 -9.59 9.43
N TRP A 158 29.50 -9.57 8.13
CA TRP A 158 29.67 -10.75 7.28
C TRP A 158 30.87 -11.65 7.63
N GLY A 159 31.85 -11.13 8.38
CA GLY A 159 33.11 -11.80 8.66
C GLY A 159 33.19 -12.55 9.99
N LYS A 160 32.14 -12.52 10.83
CA LYS A 160 32.14 -13.22 12.13
C LYS A 160 31.24 -14.46 12.09
N PRO A 161 31.68 -15.61 12.60
CA PRO A 161 30.85 -16.80 12.71
C PRO A 161 29.59 -16.49 13.52
N TYR A 162 28.46 -17.07 13.12
CA TYR A 162 27.22 -17.05 13.88
C TYR A 162 27.47 -17.67 15.28
N ASP A 163 27.36 -16.87 16.34
CA ASP A 163 27.55 -17.31 17.73
C ASP A 163 26.19 -17.77 18.30
N ASP A 164 25.92 -19.08 18.28
CA ASP A 164 24.69 -19.72 18.78
C ASP A 164 24.61 -19.79 20.33
N ARG A 165 25.39 -18.96 21.04
CA ARG A 165 25.29 -18.87 22.50
C ARG A 165 24.03 -18.12 22.90
N ARG A 166 22.90 -18.84 22.91
CA ARG A 166 21.71 -18.45 23.68
C ARG A 166 22.15 -18.13 25.12
N PRO A 167 21.84 -16.95 25.69
CA PRO A 167 22.01 -16.75 27.11
C PRO A 167 21.14 -17.81 27.80
N ALA A 168 21.77 -18.65 28.62
CA ALA A 168 21.08 -19.63 29.43
C ALA A 168 19.94 -18.92 30.16
N ILE A 169 18.71 -19.42 29.96
CA ILE A 169 17.55 -18.98 30.72
C ILE A 169 17.94 -19.13 32.19
N ILE A 170 18.15 -18.00 32.86
CA ILE A 170 18.24 -17.95 34.32
C ILE A 170 16.85 -18.34 34.80
N LYS A 171 16.67 -19.63 35.07
CA LYS A 171 15.61 -20.12 35.96
C LYS A 171 15.99 -19.64 37.35
N GLU A 172 15.40 -18.54 37.79
CA GLU A 172 15.27 -18.29 39.22
C GLU A 172 13.85 -18.62 39.67
N ALA A 173 13.84 -19.34 40.79
CA ALA A 173 12.75 -20.07 41.42
C ALA A 173 11.74 -19.16 42.13
#